data_AF-U3ILG5-F1
#
_entry.id   AF-U3ILG5-F1
#
_cell.length_a   1.000
_cell.length_b   1.000
_cell.length_c   1.000
_cell.angle_alpha   90.00
_cell.angle_beta   90.00
_cell.angle_gamma   90.00
#
_symmetry.space_group_name_H-M   'P 1'
#
loop_
_entity.id
_entity.type
_entity.pdbx_description
1 polymer ?
#
loop_
_entity_poly.entity_id
_entity_poly.type
_entity_poly.pdbx_seq_one_letter_code
_entity_poly.pdbx_strand_id
1 'polypeptide(L)'
;MNRDPPSPPRGDSPVWCPPGSGELLRCPSCRLQLWEPVTVSCGHSLCTPCLGGAVPARCPLCQEKLKLLGVGGPRRNVVLCNLLEKCEDRGRRLAGLVARVRHHLTRGEAKEALGMAQKGVELAPDDISLRRCRAEAFVALGQYPEALEDLEAVCKAEPTEHEGFFRKGKVLLEMGRGAEALLAWEHCLTLCPHFQPAQSEMEKILAQEDAARPRAAHRGSSGPQAGGDSGDPASPSARAQDQEEELEASRGAVVSEHIQGTPTPGQQQEPGAEAERQHGLLAANEEGTEAAKCNQPYLGELLSISDLECSLCIRMFLEPVTTPCGHTFCKECLERCLDHRPNCPLCKQSLREYLKAGSYSCTVLLQDIMLATFPAQLAERRELHQAEMAELSNLTKNIPIFVCTMSFPGVACPLHVFEPRYRLMIRQCQEAGTRRFGMCVYETGKSFADYGCMLEIRQLELLADGRSLVDTVGGRRFRVLRRGHRDGYNTADIEYLEDKKVAGEELQELQSLHESTYELAQRFCEHGDVASRRLLMQHGPLPEKEEDIQASADGPMWCWWLISILPLDPSFQLRLFSSTSLRARLTQLQRILLALLQQPPAAHPLPEHSPRGHI
;
A
#
# COMPACT_ATOMS: atom_id res chain seq x y z
N MET A 1 26.27 -51.52 -0.13
CA MET A 1 25.02 -51.52 -0.93
C MET A 1 24.21 -50.32 -0.48
N ASN A 2 24.29 -49.21 -1.22
CA ASN A 2 23.43 -48.06 -0.94
C ASN A 2 22.12 -48.24 -1.73
N ARG A 3 21.02 -47.72 -1.18
CA ARG A 3 19.79 -47.47 -1.93
C ARG A 3 19.46 -46.00 -1.77
N ASP A 4 19.40 -45.30 -2.89
CA ASP A 4 19.03 -43.88 -2.92
C ASP A 4 17.54 -43.70 -2.57
N PRO A 5 17.15 -42.55 -1.98
CA PRO A 5 15.75 -42.25 -1.71
C PRO A 5 14.95 -42.08 -3.00
N PRO A 6 13.62 -42.33 -2.98
CA PRO A 6 12.79 -42.25 -4.18
C PRO A 6 12.66 -40.81 -4.68
N SER A 7 12.64 -40.67 -6.01
CA SER A 7 12.36 -39.39 -6.69
C SER A 7 10.90 -38.97 -6.53
N PRO A 8 10.60 -37.66 -6.50
CA PRO A 8 9.23 -37.17 -6.42
C PRO A 8 8.44 -37.47 -7.71
N PRO A 9 7.10 -37.61 -7.64
CA PRO A 9 6.29 -37.90 -8.81
C PRO A 9 6.32 -36.74 -9.81
N ARG A 10 6.50 -37.07 -11.09
CA ARG A 10 6.21 -36.14 -12.19
C ARG A 10 4.68 -36.08 -12.38
N GLY A 11 4.02 -35.25 -11.59
CA GLY A 11 2.67 -34.80 -11.92
C GLY A 11 2.76 -33.73 -13.00
N ASP A 12 2.04 -33.92 -14.11
CA ASP A 12 1.93 -32.87 -15.11
C ASP A 12 1.22 -31.65 -14.51
N SER A 13 1.92 -30.51 -14.47
CA SER A 13 1.33 -29.25 -14.04
C SER A 13 0.13 -28.94 -14.94
N PRO A 14 -1.05 -28.58 -14.39
CA PRO A 14 -2.14 -28.10 -15.21
C PRO A 14 -1.66 -26.86 -15.96
N VAL A 15 -1.77 -26.87 -17.29
CA VAL A 15 -1.39 -25.74 -18.13
C VAL A 15 -2.24 -24.54 -17.71
N TRP A 16 -1.60 -23.55 -17.08
CA TRP A 16 -2.27 -22.35 -16.61
C TRP A 16 -2.67 -21.48 -17.81
N CYS A 17 -3.85 -21.74 -18.35
CA CYS A 17 -4.54 -20.75 -19.17
C CYS A 17 -4.75 -19.51 -18.31
N PRO A 18 -4.31 -18.30 -18.75
CA PRO A 18 -4.62 -17.09 -18.02
C PRO A 18 -6.16 -16.93 -17.96
N PRO A 19 -6.72 -16.50 -16.81
CA PRO A 19 -8.15 -16.22 -16.72
C PRO A 19 -8.52 -15.11 -17.70
N GLY A 20 -9.78 -15.12 -18.18
CA GLY A 20 -10.23 -14.16 -19.19
C GLY A 20 -10.04 -12.71 -18.74
N SER A 21 -9.80 -11.79 -19.68
CA SER A 21 -9.54 -10.37 -19.38
C SER A 21 -10.62 -9.74 -18.48
N GLY A 22 -11.89 -10.11 -18.69
CA GLY A 22 -13.04 -9.70 -17.88
C GLY A 22 -13.21 -10.42 -16.53
N GLU A 23 -12.24 -11.23 -16.08
CA GLU A 23 -12.30 -11.97 -14.81
C GLU A 23 -11.37 -11.42 -13.73
N LEU A 24 -10.17 -10.96 -14.08
CA LEU A 24 -9.20 -10.39 -13.14
C LEU A 24 -9.77 -9.20 -12.35
N LEU A 25 -10.55 -8.35 -13.02
CA LEU A 25 -11.19 -7.17 -12.42
C LEU A 25 -12.49 -7.49 -11.65
N ARG A 26 -12.82 -8.77 -11.41
CA ARG A 26 -13.97 -9.16 -10.58
C ARG A 26 -13.62 -9.21 -9.10
N CYS A 27 -14.57 -8.82 -8.26
CA CYS A 27 -14.45 -8.90 -6.81
C CYS A 27 -14.46 -10.36 -6.34
N PRO A 28 -13.43 -10.86 -5.64
CA PRO A 28 -13.42 -12.25 -5.18
C PRO A 28 -14.57 -12.61 -4.22
N SER A 29 -15.17 -11.62 -3.55
CA SER A 29 -16.31 -11.80 -2.64
C SER A 29 -17.66 -11.89 -3.38
N CYS A 30 -18.11 -10.83 -4.06
CA CYS A 30 -19.43 -10.81 -4.73
C CYS A 30 -19.42 -11.34 -6.18
N ARG A 31 -18.25 -11.66 -6.75
CA ARG A 31 -18.02 -12.12 -8.13
C ARG A 31 -18.42 -11.15 -9.26
N LEU A 32 -19.10 -10.05 -8.94
CA LEU A 32 -19.32 -8.91 -9.84
C LEU A 32 -18.03 -8.11 -10.05
N GLN A 33 -17.98 -7.32 -11.12
CA GLN A 33 -16.92 -6.35 -11.43
C GLN A 33 -16.59 -5.46 -10.22
N LEU A 34 -15.29 -5.20 -9.97
CA LEU A 34 -14.83 -4.41 -8.85
C LEU A 34 -15.42 -3.00 -8.87
N TRP A 35 -15.90 -2.55 -7.72
CA TRP A 35 -16.50 -1.24 -7.53
C TRP A 35 -15.87 -0.58 -6.31
N GLU A 36 -15.31 0.61 -6.50
CA GLU A 36 -14.57 1.34 -5.48
C GLU A 36 -13.57 0.41 -4.74
N PRO A 37 -12.60 -0.17 -5.45
CA PRO A 37 -11.72 -1.22 -4.92
C PRO A 37 -10.87 -0.71 -3.76
N VAL A 38 -10.87 -1.43 -2.64
CA VAL A 38 -10.06 -1.19 -1.45
C VAL A 38 -9.07 -2.33 -1.32
N THR A 39 -7.79 -2.00 -1.16
CA THR A 39 -6.76 -2.99 -0.79
C THR A 39 -6.61 -3.01 0.73
N VAL A 40 -6.73 -4.21 1.33
CA VAL A 40 -6.59 -4.41 2.78
C VAL A 40 -5.14 -4.80 3.15
N SER A 41 -4.80 -4.78 4.45
CA SER A 41 -3.40 -4.96 4.92
C SER A 41 -2.72 -6.29 4.55
N CYS A 42 -3.46 -7.28 4.04
CA CYS A 42 -2.95 -8.55 3.51
C CYS A 42 -2.84 -8.55 1.97
N GLY A 43 -2.80 -7.37 1.32
CA GLY A 43 -2.58 -7.23 -0.13
C GLY A 43 -3.81 -7.51 -1.03
N HIS A 44 -4.85 -8.13 -0.48
CA HIS A 44 -6.05 -8.48 -1.25
C HIS A 44 -6.92 -7.24 -1.53
N SER A 45 -7.56 -7.23 -2.70
CA SER A 45 -8.44 -6.12 -3.12
C SER A 45 -9.90 -6.56 -3.24
N LEU A 46 -10.81 -5.76 -2.70
CA LEU A 46 -12.25 -6.03 -2.56
C LEU A 46 -13.05 -4.75 -2.85
N CYS A 47 -14.32 -4.84 -3.24
CA CYS A 47 -15.18 -3.66 -3.34
C CYS A 47 -15.43 -3.03 -1.97
N THR A 48 -15.56 -1.70 -1.89
CA THR A 48 -15.91 -1.01 -0.63
C THR A 48 -17.18 -1.61 0.04
N PRO A 49 -18.32 -1.83 -0.66
CA PRO A 49 -19.50 -2.45 -0.03
C PRO A 49 -19.28 -3.91 0.41
N CYS A 50 -18.38 -4.65 -0.26
CA CYS A 50 -18.07 -6.04 0.10
C CYS A 50 -17.12 -6.15 1.30
N LEU A 51 -16.48 -5.04 1.70
CA LEU A 51 -15.73 -4.92 2.95
C LEU A 51 -16.60 -4.39 4.10
N GLY A 52 -17.68 -3.66 3.78
CA GLY A 52 -18.59 -3.02 4.73
C GLY A 52 -18.04 -1.69 5.27
N GLY A 53 -18.92 -0.92 5.93
CA GLY A 53 -18.56 0.36 6.54
C GLY A 53 -17.59 0.25 7.73
N ALA A 54 -17.53 -0.90 8.37
CA ALA A 54 -16.52 -1.26 9.36
C ALA A 54 -15.73 -2.48 8.87
N VAL A 55 -14.40 -2.38 8.95
CA VAL A 55 -13.47 -3.37 8.37
C VAL A 55 -13.55 -4.69 9.17
N PRO A 56 -13.69 -5.86 8.52
CA PRO A 56 -13.72 -7.14 9.21
C PRO A 56 -12.38 -7.43 9.88
N ALA A 57 -12.41 -8.04 11.07
CA ALA A 57 -11.21 -8.38 11.84
C ALA A 57 -10.27 -9.39 11.13
N ARG A 58 -10.75 -10.03 10.05
CA ARG A 58 -9.98 -10.93 9.17
C ARG A 58 -10.31 -10.66 7.71
N CYS A 59 -9.35 -10.91 6.83
CA CYS A 59 -9.59 -10.90 5.39
C CYS A 59 -10.59 -12.02 5.00
N PRO A 60 -11.66 -11.74 4.23
CA PRO A 60 -12.58 -12.76 3.74
C PRO A 60 -11.94 -13.88 2.91
N LEU A 61 -10.74 -13.64 2.36
CA LEU A 61 -10.07 -14.54 1.41
C LEU A 61 -8.96 -15.37 2.09
N CYS A 62 -7.93 -14.73 2.64
CA CYS A 62 -6.81 -15.42 3.29
C CYS A 62 -6.95 -15.60 4.81
N GLN A 63 -8.05 -15.12 5.42
CA GLN A 63 -8.31 -15.18 6.87
C GLN A 63 -7.27 -14.50 7.79
N GLU A 64 -6.26 -13.82 7.24
CA GLU A 64 -5.28 -13.05 8.01
C GLU A 64 -5.96 -11.92 8.80
N LYS A 65 -5.51 -11.65 10.03
CA LYS A 65 -6.02 -10.56 10.85
C LYS A 65 -5.70 -9.21 10.21
N LEU A 66 -6.71 -8.42 9.87
CA LEU A 66 -6.52 -7.07 9.34
C LEU A 66 -6.17 -6.12 10.49
N LYS A 67 -4.97 -5.51 10.43
CA LYS A 67 -4.40 -4.73 11.54
C LYS A 67 -4.60 -3.22 11.41
N LEU A 68 -4.72 -2.72 10.18
CA LEU A 68 -4.73 -1.29 9.86
C LEU A 68 -5.54 -0.98 8.61
N LEU A 69 -6.41 0.02 8.72
CA LEU A 69 -6.81 0.92 7.64
C LEU A 69 -6.82 2.36 8.20
N GLY A 70 -6.66 3.36 7.34
CA GLY A 70 -6.30 4.71 7.79
C GLY A 70 -7.37 5.42 8.63
N VAL A 71 -6.97 6.48 9.33
CA VAL A 71 -7.90 7.41 10.00
C VAL A 71 -8.96 7.88 9.00
N GLY A 72 -10.22 7.55 9.26
CA GLY A 72 -11.34 7.77 8.35
C GLY A 72 -11.82 6.53 7.56
N GLY A 73 -11.33 5.33 7.86
CA GLY A 73 -11.87 4.06 7.33
C GLY A 73 -11.20 3.58 6.03
N PRO A 74 -11.82 2.62 5.31
CA PRO A 74 -11.27 2.07 4.08
C PRO A 74 -11.10 3.15 2.99
N ARG A 75 -9.95 3.13 2.29
CA ARG A 75 -9.65 4.05 1.19
C ARG A 75 -9.51 3.29 -0.12
N ARG A 76 -10.10 3.85 -1.18
CA ARG A 76 -10.07 3.29 -2.54
C ARG A 76 -8.63 3.30 -3.09
N ASN A 77 -8.19 2.20 -3.69
CA ASN A 77 -6.91 2.08 -4.37
C ASN A 77 -6.96 2.89 -5.67
N VAL A 78 -6.20 3.98 -5.73
CA VAL A 78 -6.22 4.94 -6.83
C VAL A 78 -5.83 4.29 -8.16
N VAL A 79 -4.83 3.40 -8.15
CA VAL A 79 -4.38 2.71 -9.38
C VAL A 79 -5.48 1.77 -9.88
N LEU A 80 -6.09 0.96 -9.00
CA LEU A 80 -7.18 0.07 -9.41
C LEU A 80 -8.44 0.83 -9.87
N CYS A 81 -8.73 2.00 -9.29
CA CYS A 81 -9.78 2.88 -9.83
C CYS A 81 -9.45 3.30 -11.27
N ASN A 82 -8.27 3.88 -11.51
CA ASN A 82 -7.87 4.37 -12.83
C ASN A 82 -7.88 3.24 -13.89
N LEU A 83 -7.44 2.03 -13.52
CA LEU A 83 -7.48 0.85 -14.40
C LEU A 83 -8.92 0.45 -14.77
N LEU A 84 -9.85 0.42 -13.80
CA LEU A 84 -11.27 0.16 -14.08
C LEU A 84 -11.86 1.24 -15.01
N GLU A 85 -11.55 2.51 -14.76
CA GLU A 85 -12.06 3.63 -15.57
C GLU A 85 -11.47 3.68 -16.99
N LYS A 86 -10.27 3.10 -17.22
CA LYS A 86 -9.67 2.96 -18.55
C LYS A 86 -10.16 1.72 -19.31
N CYS A 87 -10.47 0.63 -18.59
CA CYS A 87 -10.92 -0.62 -19.20
C CYS A 87 -12.43 -0.69 -19.49
N GLU A 88 -13.24 0.15 -18.83
CA GLU A 88 -14.70 0.13 -18.95
C GLU A 88 -15.25 1.34 -19.71
N ASP A 89 -15.94 1.06 -20.82
CA ASP A 89 -16.90 2.02 -21.38
C ASP A 89 -18.03 2.34 -20.38
N ARG A 90 -18.58 3.55 -20.46
CA ARG A 90 -19.64 4.06 -19.59
C ARG A 90 -20.85 3.11 -19.53
N GLY A 91 -21.25 2.52 -20.66
CA GLY A 91 -22.37 1.58 -20.70
C GLY A 91 -22.11 0.29 -19.90
N ARG A 92 -20.89 -0.26 -20.00
CA ARG A 92 -20.49 -1.43 -19.20
C ARG A 92 -20.39 -1.11 -17.70
N ARG A 93 -19.88 0.07 -17.35
CA ARG A 93 -19.79 0.55 -15.97
C ARG A 93 -21.17 0.73 -15.32
N LEU A 94 -22.13 1.30 -16.05
CA LEU A 94 -23.52 1.46 -15.60
C LEU A 94 -24.22 0.10 -15.45
N ALA A 95 -24.08 -0.81 -16.43
CA ALA A 95 -24.62 -2.17 -16.33
C ALA A 95 -24.04 -2.95 -15.13
N GLY A 96 -22.74 -2.78 -14.84
CA GLY A 96 -22.09 -3.34 -13.65
C GLY A 96 -22.63 -2.77 -12.34
N LEU A 97 -22.96 -1.48 -12.30
CA LEU A 97 -23.62 -0.83 -11.16
C LEU A 97 -25.06 -1.33 -10.97
N VAL A 98 -25.85 -1.45 -12.04
CA VAL A 98 -27.20 -2.04 -12.01
C VAL A 98 -27.18 -3.46 -11.45
N ALA A 99 -26.28 -4.31 -11.94
CA ALA A 99 -26.10 -5.67 -11.43
C ALA A 99 -25.71 -5.70 -9.93
N ARG A 100 -24.92 -4.73 -9.48
CA ARG A 100 -24.52 -4.57 -8.07
C ARG A 100 -25.68 -4.12 -7.18
N VAL A 101 -26.47 -3.13 -7.60
CA VAL A 101 -27.67 -2.70 -6.85
C VAL A 101 -28.63 -3.88 -6.67
N ARG A 102 -28.94 -4.60 -7.76
CA ARG A 102 -29.77 -5.82 -7.72
C ARG A 102 -29.20 -6.89 -6.78
N HIS A 103 -27.89 -7.11 -6.77
CA HIS A 103 -27.25 -8.05 -5.83
C HIS A 103 -27.49 -7.67 -4.36
N HIS A 104 -27.33 -6.40 -3.98
CA HIS A 104 -27.62 -5.94 -2.62
C HIS A 104 -29.12 -6.03 -2.28
N LEU A 105 -30.03 -5.75 -3.23
CA LEU A 105 -31.47 -5.97 -3.06
C LEU A 105 -31.81 -7.43 -2.79
N THR A 106 -31.27 -8.38 -3.57
CA THR A 106 -31.50 -9.82 -3.35
C THR A 106 -30.97 -10.36 -2.00
N ARG A 107 -30.13 -9.59 -1.31
CA ARG A 107 -29.59 -9.91 0.02
C ARG A 107 -30.34 -9.22 1.17
N GLY A 108 -31.36 -8.41 0.87
CA GLY A 108 -32.06 -7.57 1.85
C GLY A 108 -31.27 -6.33 2.29
N GLU A 109 -30.15 -6.02 1.65
CA GLU A 109 -29.23 -4.93 2.01
C GLU A 109 -29.70 -3.58 1.41
N ALA A 110 -31.01 -3.28 1.55
CA ALA A 110 -31.72 -2.25 0.81
C ALA A 110 -31.16 -0.82 0.98
N LYS A 111 -30.58 -0.50 2.14
CA LYS A 111 -29.94 0.81 2.39
C LYS A 111 -28.67 1.02 1.55
N GLU A 112 -27.85 -0.02 1.41
CA GLU A 112 -26.65 0.01 0.56
C GLU A 112 -27.05 0.04 -0.91
N ALA A 113 -28.08 -0.73 -1.29
CA ALA A 113 -28.65 -0.70 -2.63
C ALA A 113 -29.16 0.70 -3.01
N LEU A 114 -29.93 1.36 -2.13
CA LEU A 114 -30.42 2.72 -2.35
C LEU A 114 -29.26 3.72 -2.51
N GLY A 115 -28.27 3.70 -1.62
CA GLY A 115 -27.12 4.60 -1.68
C GLY A 115 -26.23 4.39 -2.91
N MET A 116 -26.20 3.20 -3.50
CA MET A 116 -25.56 2.93 -4.80
C MET A 116 -26.44 3.36 -5.98
N ALA A 117 -27.76 3.15 -5.90
CA ALA A 117 -28.70 3.55 -6.95
C ALA A 117 -28.83 5.08 -7.08
N GLN A 118 -28.84 5.81 -5.96
CA GLN A 118 -28.83 7.28 -5.92
C GLN A 118 -27.61 7.85 -6.68
N LYS A 119 -26.39 7.43 -6.29
CA LYS A 119 -25.15 7.78 -7.00
C LYS A 119 -25.15 7.37 -8.47
N GLY A 120 -25.80 6.26 -8.80
CA GLY A 120 -25.98 5.82 -10.18
C GLY A 120 -26.81 6.80 -11.00
N VAL A 121 -27.98 7.20 -10.48
CA VAL A 121 -28.86 8.18 -11.14
C VAL A 121 -28.23 9.59 -11.17
N GLU A 122 -27.37 9.94 -10.20
CA GLU A 122 -26.55 11.17 -10.26
C GLU A 122 -25.53 11.13 -11.43
N LEU A 123 -24.92 9.97 -11.69
CA LEU A 123 -23.93 9.77 -12.77
C LEU A 123 -24.56 9.55 -14.16
N ALA A 124 -25.81 9.09 -14.21
CA ALA A 124 -26.59 8.88 -15.42
C ALA A 124 -28.10 9.07 -15.14
N PRO A 125 -28.59 10.33 -15.15
CA PRO A 125 -30.01 10.63 -14.88
C PRO A 125 -30.99 9.94 -15.83
N ASP A 126 -30.54 9.66 -17.05
CA ASP A 126 -31.33 9.05 -18.12
C ASP A 126 -31.33 7.51 -18.09
N ASP A 127 -30.57 6.88 -17.16
CA ASP A 127 -30.54 5.42 -17.02
C ASP A 127 -31.80 4.90 -16.29
N ILE A 128 -32.73 4.40 -17.09
CA ILE A 128 -34.02 3.87 -16.66
C ILE A 128 -33.85 2.62 -15.77
N SER A 129 -32.81 1.81 -16.01
CA SER A 129 -32.51 0.64 -15.19
C SER A 129 -32.03 1.02 -13.80
N LEU A 130 -31.24 2.08 -13.65
CA LEU A 130 -30.84 2.61 -12.35
C LEU A 130 -32.02 3.24 -11.59
N ARG A 131 -32.92 3.98 -12.27
CA ARG A 131 -34.17 4.47 -11.65
C ARG A 131 -35.07 3.33 -11.18
N ARG A 132 -35.30 2.29 -12.01
CA ARG A 132 -36.04 1.08 -11.62
C ARG A 132 -35.45 0.40 -10.39
N CYS A 133 -34.12 0.23 -10.32
CA CYS A 133 -33.48 -0.36 -9.15
C CYS A 133 -33.49 0.57 -7.92
N ARG A 134 -33.56 1.90 -8.11
CA ARG A 134 -33.74 2.89 -7.04
C ARG A 134 -35.15 2.82 -6.44
N ALA A 135 -36.17 2.73 -7.28
CA ALA A 135 -37.55 2.48 -6.84
C ALA A 135 -37.67 1.16 -6.06
N GLU A 136 -37.09 0.06 -6.55
CA GLU A 136 -37.08 -1.23 -5.83
C GLU A 136 -36.40 -1.11 -4.45
N ALA A 137 -35.34 -0.30 -4.32
CA ALA A 137 -34.69 -0.02 -3.05
C ALA A 137 -35.56 0.82 -2.10
N PHE A 138 -36.24 1.86 -2.61
CA PHE A 138 -37.20 2.65 -1.84
C PHE A 138 -38.39 1.81 -1.34
N VAL A 139 -38.96 0.94 -2.19
CA VAL A 139 -40.04 0.00 -1.79
C VAL A 139 -39.56 -0.94 -0.68
N ALA A 140 -38.34 -1.48 -0.80
CA ALA A 140 -37.75 -2.33 0.24
C ALA A 140 -37.43 -1.59 1.56
N LEU A 141 -37.59 -0.26 1.61
CA LEU A 141 -37.43 0.59 2.79
C LEU A 141 -38.75 1.25 3.24
N GLY A 142 -39.87 0.99 2.57
CA GLY A 142 -41.18 1.61 2.86
C GLY A 142 -41.31 3.07 2.38
N GLN A 143 -40.37 3.57 1.57
CA GLN A 143 -40.37 4.93 1.04
C GLN A 143 -41.20 5.00 -0.26
N TYR A 144 -42.50 4.78 -0.10
CA TYR A 144 -43.42 4.64 -1.24
C TYR A 144 -43.62 5.91 -2.10
N PRO A 145 -43.64 7.15 -1.56
CA PRO A 145 -43.71 8.36 -2.40
C PRO A 145 -42.51 8.48 -3.36
N GLU A 146 -41.29 8.31 -2.87
CA GLU A 146 -40.07 8.42 -3.66
C GLU A 146 -39.93 7.27 -4.68
N ALA A 147 -40.42 6.07 -4.32
CA ALA A 147 -40.55 4.96 -5.26
C ALA A 147 -41.55 5.25 -6.38
N LEU A 148 -42.65 5.95 -6.09
CA LEU A 148 -43.67 6.29 -7.07
C LEU A 148 -43.15 7.29 -8.10
N GLU A 149 -42.40 8.32 -7.68
CA GLU A 149 -41.77 9.29 -8.60
C GLU A 149 -40.82 8.61 -9.60
N ASP A 150 -39.97 7.70 -9.13
CA ASP A 150 -39.08 6.93 -10.02
C ASP A 150 -39.86 6.00 -10.95
N LEU A 151 -40.92 5.34 -10.47
CA LEU A 151 -41.75 4.46 -11.30
C LEU A 151 -42.57 5.24 -12.34
N GLU A 152 -43.01 6.46 -12.05
CA GLU A 152 -43.64 7.33 -13.04
C GLU A 152 -42.66 7.81 -14.10
N ALA A 153 -41.40 8.12 -13.73
CA ALA A 153 -40.34 8.39 -14.69
C ALA A 153 -40.03 7.17 -15.58
N VAL A 154 -39.98 5.96 -15.02
CA VAL A 154 -39.79 4.71 -15.76
C VAL A 154 -40.96 4.47 -16.72
N CYS A 155 -42.21 4.49 -16.26
CA CYS A 155 -43.39 4.26 -17.12
C CYS A 155 -43.55 5.31 -18.23
N LYS A 156 -43.06 6.53 -18.02
CA LYS A 156 -43.06 7.60 -19.04
C LYS A 156 -41.96 7.42 -20.09
N ALA A 157 -40.85 6.78 -19.74
CA ALA A 157 -39.72 6.54 -20.65
C ALA A 157 -39.83 5.19 -21.40
N GLU A 158 -40.37 4.16 -20.74
CA GLU A 158 -40.65 2.83 -21.30
C GLU A 158 -42.18 2.54 -21.31
N PRO A 159 -43.00 3.30 -22.08
CA PRO A 159 -44.47 3.17 -22.08
C PRO A 159 -44.99 1.84 -22.66
N THR A 160 -44.10 0.96 -23.12
CA THR A 160 -44.40 -0.40 -23.58
C THR A 160 -43.96 -1.49 -22.59
N GLU A 161 -43.26 -1.15 -21.49
CA GLU A 161 -42.86 -2.14 -20.48
C GLU A 161 -43.96 -2.33 -19.43
N HIS A 162 -44.71 -3.42 -19.57
CA HIS A 162 -45.76 -3.81 -18.61
C HIS A 162 -45.25 -4.00 -17.16
N GLU A 163 -43.98 -4.36 -16.96
CA GLU A 163 -43.39 -4.61 -15.64
C GLU A 163 -43.26 -3.31 -14.80
N GLY A 164 -43.01 -2.16 -15.43
CA GLY A 164 -43.01 -0.85 -14.78
C GLY A 164 -44.39 -0.49 -14.21
N PHE A 165 -45.45 -0.67 -15.01
CA PHE A 165 -46.83 -0.44 -14.59
C PHE A 165 -47.28 -1.39 -13.48
N PHE A 166 -46.85 -2.67 -13.52
CA PHE A 166 -47.11 -3.61 -12.42
C PHE A 166 -46.48 -3.14 -11.10
N ARG A 167 -45.20 -2.74 -11.12
CA ARG A 167 -44.53 -2.16 -9.95
C ARG A 167 -45.26 -0.92 -9.45
N LYS A 168 -45.66 0.00 -10.35
CA LYS A 168 -46.41 1.22 -10.00
C LYS A 168 -47.70 0.89 -9.25
N GLY A 169 -48.51 -0.03 -9.78
CA GLY A 169 -49.75 -0.44 -9.12
C GLY A 169 -49.52 -1.05 -7.74
N LYS A 170 -48.46 -1.84 -7.55
CA LYS A 170 -48.11 -2.37 -6.23
C LYS A 170 -47.76 -1.26 -5.22
N VAL A 171 -46.96 -0.26 -5.62
CA VAL A 171 -46.64 0.88 -4.74
C VAL A 171 -47.88 1.69 -4.40
N LEU A 172 -48.77 1.91 -5.36
CA LEU A 172 -50.06 2.60 -5.11
C LEU A 172 -50.95 1.84 -4.12
N LEU A 173 -51.00 0.50 -4.19
CA LEU A 173 -51.74 -0.32 -3.21
C LEU A 173 -51.17 -0.20 -1.80
N GLU A 174 -49.85 -0.26 -1.64
CA GLU A 174 -49.17 -0.08 -0.35
C GLU A 174 -49.37 1.34 0.24
N MET A 175 -49.62 2.34 -0.62
CA MET A 175 -50.04 3.70 -0.22
C MET A 175 -51.56 3.83 0.04
N GLY A 176 -52.34 2.76 -0.05
CA GLY A 176 -53.80 2.77 0.10
C GLY A 176 -54.58 3.33 -1.11
N ARG A 177 -53.91 3.64 -2.22
CA ARG A 177 -54.49 4.25 -3.43
C ARG A 177 -55.04 3.18 -4.39
N GLY A 178 -55.91 2.31 -3.87
CA GLY A 178 -56.39 1.11 -4.56
C GLY A 178 -56.98 1.34 -5.97
N ALA A 179 -57.78 2.39 -6.15
CA ALA A 179 -58.36 2.72 -7.45
C ALA A 179 -57.30 3.06 -8.52
N GLU A 180 -56.20 3.72 -8.13
CA GLU A 180 -55.10 4.02 -9.04
C GLU A 180 -54.18 2.80 -9.28
N ALA A 181 -54.07 1.91 -8.29
CA ALA A 181 -53.41 0.62 -8.45
C ALA A 181 -54.12 -0.26 -9.49
N LEU A 182 -55.46 -0.31 -9.45
CA LEU A 182 -56.29 -0.99 -10.45
C LEU A 182 -56.06 -0.44 -11.86
N LEU A 183 -56.06 0.88 -12.04
CA LEU A 183 -55.79 1.52 -13.34
C LEU A 183 -54.37 1.22 -13.87
N ALA A 184 -53.36 1.18 -12.98
CA ALA A 184 -52.00 0.80 -13.36
C ALA A 184 -51.90 -0.68 -13.77
N TRP A 185 -52.67 -1.58 -13.15
CA TRP A 185 -52.70 -3.00 -13.50
C TRP A 185 -53.58 -3.30 -14.71
N GLU A 186 -54.65 -2.55 -14.95
CA GLU A 186 -55.38 -2.58 -16.22
C GLU A 186 -54.44 -2.21 -17.37
N HIS A 187 -53.63 -1.16 -17.23
CA HIS A 187 -52.63 -0.77 -18.23
C HIS A 187 -51.49 -1.80 -18.38
N CYS A 188 -51.11 -2.49 -17.30
CA CYS A 188 -50.19 -3.63 -17.37
C CYS A 188 -50.78 -4.78 -18.23
N LEU A 189 -52.08 -5.04 -18.08
CA LEU A 189 -52.79 -6.12 -18.77
C LEU A 189 -53.17 -5.77 -20.22
N THR A 190 -53.37 -4.51 -20.59
CA THR A 190 -53.50 -4.13 -22.01
C THR A 190 -52.17 -4.30 -22.77
N LEU A 191 -51.03 -4.08 -22.10
CA LEU A 191 -49.70 -4.35 -22.64
C LEU A 191 -49.33 -5.84 -22.63
N CYS A 192 -49.78 -6.61 -21.63
CA CYS A 192 -49.49 -8.04 -21.50
C CYS A 192 -50.70 -8.83 -20.95
N PRO A 193 -51.65 -9.25 -21.81
CA PRO A 193 -52.94 -9.83 -21.40
C PRO A 193 -52.88 -11.11 -20.56
N HIS A 194 -51.75 -11.81 -20.53
CA HIS A 194 -51.55 -13.04 -19.76
C HIS A 194 -50.66 -12.87 -18.53
N PHE A 195 -50.32 -11.64 -18.13
CA PHE A 195 -49.43 -11.37 -16.99
C PHE A 195 -50.09 -11.72 -15.64
N GLN A 196 -49.93 -12.99 -15.25
CA GLN A 196 -50.54 -13.60 -14.07
C GLN A 196 -50.38 -12.81 -12.75
N PRO A 197 -49.24 -12.14 -12.45
CA PRO A 197 -49.12 -11.36 -11.23
C PRO A 197 -50.12 -10.20 -11.13
N ALA A 198 -50.36 -9.45 -12.21
CA ALA A 198 -51.33 -8.35 -12.19
C ALA A 198 -52.78 -8.87 -12.06
N GLN A 199 -53.12 -9.96 -12.76
CA GLN A 199 -54.43 -10.62 -12.61
C GLN A 199 -54.65 -11.05 -11.15
N SER A 200 -53.67 -11.72 -10.56
CA SER A 200 -53.73 -12.26 -9.20
C SER A 200 -53.91 -11.18 -8.12
N GLU A 201 -53.26 -10.00 -8.25
CA GLU A 201 -53.46 -8.91 -7.30
C GLU A 201 -54.77 -8.13 -7.55
N MET A 202 -55.18 -7.98 -8.81
CA MET A 202 -56.44 -7.32 -9.17
C MET A 202 -57.66 -8.11 -8.66
N GLU A 203 -57.65 -9.44 -8.81
CA GLU A 203 -58.70 -10.32 -8.27
C GLU A 203 -58.82 -10.22 -6.73
N LYS A 204 -57.71 -10.05 -6.01
CA LYS A 204 -57.74 -9.88 -4.54
C LYS A 204 -58.42 -8.58 -4.12
N ILE A 205 -58.13 -7.46 -4.79
CA ILE A 205 -58.79 -6.18 -4.47
C ILE A 205 -60.29 -6.29 -4.75
N LEU A 206 -60.68 -6.78 -5.94
CA LEU A 206 -62.09 -6.91 -6.32
C LEU A 206 -62.85 -7.85 -5.38
N ALA A 207 -62.26 -8.97 -4.97
CA ALA A 207 -62.83 -9.89 -3.98
C ALA A 207 -62.97 -9.26 -2.58
N GLN A 208 -62.08 -8.35 -2.19
CA GLN A 208 -62.20 -7.60 -0.93
C GLN A 208 -63.29 -6.52 -1.01
N GLU A 209 -63.42 -5.81 -2.14
CA GLU A 209 -64.48 -4.83 -2.35
C GLU A 209 -65.89 -5.46 -2.41
N ASP A 210 -66.04 -6.60 -3.09
CA ASP A 210 -67.32 -7.33 -3.11
C ASP A 210 -67.64 -8.02 -1.78
N ALA A 211 -66.62 -8.40 -0.97
CA ALA A 211 -66.83 -8.83 0.42
C ALA A 211 -67.21 -7.66 1.35
N ALA A 212 -66.74 -6.44 1.07
CA ALA A 212 -67.06 -5.24 1.83
C ALA A 212 -68.45 -4.65 1.52
N ARG A 213 -69.13 -5.12 0.46
CA ARG A 213 -70.49 -4.68 0.08
C ARG A 213 -71.58 -5.50 0.79
N PRO A 214 -72.28 -4.97 1.81
CA PRO A 214 -73.43 -5.65 2.39
C PRO A 214 -74.58 -5.73 1.37
N ARG A 215 -75.14 -6.93 1.17
CA ARG A 215 -76.28 -7.18 0.25
C ARG A 215 -77.59 -6.56 0.78
N ALA A 216 -77.76 -5.26 0.59
CA ALA A 216 -79.00 -4.54 0.86
C ALA A 216 -79.97 -4.63 -0.34
N ALA A 217 -80.98 -5.51 -0.26
CA ALA A 217 -81.98 -5.70 -1.31
C ALA A 217 -83.36 -5.14 -0.93
N HIS A 218 -83.94 -4.35 -1.85
CA HIS A 218 -85.35 -3.96 -1.99
C HIS A 218 -86.27 -3.83 -0.75
N ARG A 219 -86.52 -2.58 -0.35
CA ARG A 219 -87.84 -1.95 -0.04
C ARG A 219 -87.63 -0.43 -0.07
N GLY A 220 -88.60 0.43 -0.36
CA GLY A 220 -90.01 0.21 -0.69
C GLY A 220 -90.85 1.45 -0.36
N SER A 221 -90.92 2.41 -1.29
CA SER A 221 -91.73 3.65 -1.30
C SER A 221 -92.50 4.09 -0.03
N SER A 222 -92.03 5.16 0.64
CA SER A 222 -92.87 6.31 1.04
C SER A 222 -92.05 7.44 1.66
N GLY A 223 -92.33 8.69 1.31
CA GLY A 223 -92.08 9.88 2.15
C GLY A 223 -93.38 10.66 2.32
N PRO A 224 -93.36 11.96 2.67
CA PRO A 224 -92.28 12.78 3.23
C PRO A 224 -92.70 13.56 4.52
N GLN A 225 -91.76 14.16 5.26
CA GLN A 225 -92.03 15.39 6.04
C GLN A 225 -90.74 16.11 6.47
N ALA A 226 -90.87 17.29 7.09
CA ALA A 226 -89.82 18.30 7.22
C ALA A 226 -89.63 18.84 8.65
N GLY A 227 -88.55 19.60 8.84
CA GLY A 227 -88.12 20.21 10.11
C GLY A 227 -86.90 19.50 10.73
N GLY A 228 -85.98 20.18 11.43
CA GLY A 228 -85.85 21.63 11.56
C GLY A 228 -84.98 22.08 12.75
N ASP A 229 -84.11 23.06 12.49
CA ASP A 229 -83.50 24.03 13.43
C ASP A 229 -82.30 23.66 14.35
N SER A 230 -81.50 24.71 14.62
CA SER A 230 -80.54 25.05 15.70
C SER A 230 -79.47 24.06 16.24
N GLY A 231 -78.27 24.58 16.57
CA GLY A 231 -77.21 23.79 17.24
C GLY A 231 -75.79 24.35 17.46
N ASP A 232 -75.46 25.61 17.17
CA ASP A 232 -74.14 26.23 17.48
C ASP A 232 -74.00 26.50 19.00
N PRO A 233 -72.80 26.51 19.65
CA PRO A 233 -71.89 27.68 19.50
C PRO A 233 -70.36 27.51 19.74
N ALA A 234 -69.60 28.46 19.18
CA ALA A 234 -68.41 29.16 19.74
C ALA A 234 -67.01 28.49 19.84
N SER A 235 -66.08 28.94 18.96
CA SER A 235 -65.03 30.00 19.18
C SER A 235 -64.29 30.12 20.54
N PRO A 236 -63.06 30.69 20.62
CA PRO A 236 -62.32 31.57 19.66
C PRO A 236 -60.87 31.07 19.38
N SER A 237 -59.85 31.78 18.84
CA SER A 237 -59.58 33.17 18.40
C SER A 237 -58.49 33.11 17.31
N ALA A 238 -58.66 33.54 16.05
CA ALA A 238 -58.66 34.92 15.54
C ALA A 238 -57.35 35.73 15.73
N ARG A 239 -56.59 35.92 14.64
CA ARG A 239 -55.96 37.20 14.22
C ARG A 239 -55.64 37.18 12.72
N ALA A 240 -55.87 38.31 12.05
CA ALA A 240 -55.71 38.54 10.60
C ALA A 240 -54.40 39.35 10.33
N GLN A 241 -54.03 39.88 9.14
CA GLN A 241 -54.81 40.49 8.04
C GLN A 241 -54.13 40.31 6.66
N ASP A 242 -54.90 40.60 5.61
CA ASP A 242 -54.61 40.41 4.17
C ASP A 242 -54.04 41.67 3.45
N GLN A 243 -54.04 41.63 2.11
CA GLN A 243 -53.91 42.74 1.13
C GLN A 243 -52.49 43.28 0.81
N GLU A 244 -52.16 43.77 -0.40
CA GLU A 244 -52.54 43.47 -1.81
C GLU A 244 -51.59 44.28 -2.77
N GLU A 245 -51.88 44.25 -4.08
CA GLU A 245 -51.38 45.02 -5.26
C GLU A 245 -50.85 46.49 -5.05
N GLU A 246 -50.09 47.18 -5.93
CA GLU A 246 -49.47 46.95 -7.26
C GLU A 246 -48.38 48.05 -7.54
N LEU A 247 -47.61 47.95 -8.66
CA LEU A 247 -47.01 48.99 -9.57
C LEU A 247 -46.50 50.39 -9.05
N GLU A 248 -45.57 51.14 -9.67
CA GLU A 248 -44.90 51.13 -10.98
C GLU A 248 -43.57 51.95 -11.00
N ALA A 249 -42.74 51.78 -12.06
CA ALA A 249 -41.87 52.79 -12.72
C ALA A 249 -40.66 53.47 -11.99
N SER A 250 -39.61 54.02 -12.66
CA SER A 250 -38.95 53.75 -13.97
C SER A 250 -37.63 54.57 -14.14
N ARG A 251 -36.86 54.32 -15.23
CA ARG A 251 -35.66 55.04 -15.76
C ARG A 251 -34.32 54.74 -15.04
N GLY A 252 -33.14 54.66 -15.69
CA GLY A 252 -32.73 54.94 -17.10
C GLY A 252 -31.72 56.11 -17.16
N ALA A 253 -30.73 56.23 -18.06
CA ALA A 253 -30.27 55.50 -19.29
C ALA A 253 -28.83 56.04 -19.67
N VAL A 254 -28.01 55.68 -20.69
CA VAL A 254 -27.93 54.67 -21.79
C VAL A 254 -26.45 54.67 -22.34
N VAL A 255 -26.17 54.24 -23.60
CA VAL A 255 -24.92 54.34 -24.44
C VAL A 255 -24.02 53.07 -24.39
N SER A 256 -24.05 52.11 -25.35
CA SER A 256 -23.80 52.09 -26.83
C SER A 256 -22.30 51.80 -27.18
N GLU A 257 -21.87 51.15 -28.29
CA GLU A 257 -22.53 50.85 -29.59
C GLU A 257 -21.80 49.75 -30.45
N HIS A 258 -22.55 48.88 -31.18
CA HIS A 258 -22.31 48.37 -32.59
C HIS A 258 -21.01 47.56 -32.99
N ILE A 259 -20.83 46.79 -34.10
CA ILE A 259 -21.57 46.38 -35.35
C ILE A 259 -21.33 44.84 -35.68
N GLN A 260 -21.97 44.30 -36.74
CA GLN A 260 -21.80 42.98 -37.43
C GLN A 260 -20.78 43.04 -38.61
N GLY A 261 -20.39 42.00 -39.40
CA GLY A 261 -20.58 40.53 -39.33
C GLY A 261 -20.70 39.81 -40.72
N THR A 262 -19.95 38.70 -40.96
CA THR A 262 -19.97 37.79 -42.16
C THR A 262 -19.50 38.37 -43.53
N PRO A 263 -19.21 37.61 -44.64
CA PRO A 263 -18.99 36.15 -44.87
C PRO A 263 -17.68 35.77 -45.69
N THR A 264 -17.63 34.52 -46.20
CA THR A 264 -16.66 33.73 -47.06
C THR A 264 -16.33 34.23 -48.50
N PRO A 265 -15.56 33.55 -49.42
CA PRO A 265 -14.49 32.47 -49.38
C PRO A 265 -13.25 32.67 -50.33
N GLY A 266 -12.30 31.70 -50.42
CA GLY A 266 -11.34 31.48 -51.55
C GLY A 266 -9.95 30.90 -51.15
N GLN A 267 -9.51 29.70 -51.60
CA GLN A 267 -8.69 29.40 -52.80
C GLN A 267 -7.35 30.20 -52.91
N GLN A 268 -6.14 29.63 -53.08
CA GLN A 268 -5.59 28.26 -53.35
C GLN A 268 -4.23 28.11 -52.56
N GLN A 269 -3.26 27.19 -52.73
CA GLN A 269 -2.86 26.19 -53.76
C GLN A 269 -1.98 25.05 -53.14
N GLU A 270 -1.22 24.28 -53.94
CA GLU A 270 -0.36 23.12 -53.61
C GLU A 270 0.96 23.20 -54.44
N PRO A 271 2.08 22.55 -54.07
CA PRO A 271 2.41 21.27 -54.74
C PRO A 271 3.21 20.23 -53.91
N GLY A 272 2.73 18.98 -53.87
CA GLY A 272 3.42 17.82 -53.28
C GLY A 272 4.44 17.09 -54.17
N ALA A 273 4.78 15.85 -53.78
CA ALA A 273 5.58 14.87 -54.53
C ALA A 273 5.21 13.43 -54.12
N GLU A 274 5.26 12.48 -55.05
CA GLU A 274 4.65 11.14 -54.94
C GLU A 274 5.67 10.00 -54.72
N ALA A 275 5.22 8.88 -54.13
CA ALA A 275 5.80 7.54 -54.33
C ALA A 275 4.83 6.41 -53.90
N GLU A 276 4.13 5.79 -54.86
CA GLU A 276 3.33 4.56 -54.62
C GLU A 276 4.13 3.27 -54.83
N ARG A 277 3.64 2.14 -54.24
CA ARG A 277 3.54 0.75 -54.80
C ARG A 277 3.58 -0.32 -53.68
N GLN A 278 2.91 -1.49 -53.76
CA GLN A 278 1.71 -1.93 -54.50
C GLN A 278 1.31 -3.36 -54.04
N HIS A 279 0.03 -3.74 -54.20
CA HIS A 279 -0.53 -5.11 -54.08
C HIS A 279 -0.47 -5.82 -52.70
N GLY A 280 -1.41 -6.71 -52.37
CA GLY A 280 -2.61 -7.09 -53.13
C GLY A 280 -3.57 -8.04 -52.37
N LEU A 281 -4.82 -8.10 -52.83
CA LEU A 281 -5.88 -8.97 -52.31
C LEU A 281 -5.98 -10.28 -53.12
N LEU A 282 -6.17 -11.40 -52.41
CA LEU A 282 -6.79 -12.63 -52.93
C LEU A 282 -7.73 -13.18 -51.85
N ALA A 283 -8.89 -13.68 -52.26
CA ALA A 283 -9.91 -14.24 -51.36
C ALA A 283 -10.14 -15.73 -51.66
N ALA A 284 -10.39 -16.51 -50.61
CA ALA A 284 -10.88 -17.89 -50.70
C ALA A 284 -11.77 -18.19 -49.49
N ASN A 285 -12.92 -18.81 -49.77
CA ASN A 285 -14.14 -18.85 -48.96
C ASN A 285 -14.05 -19.46 -47.55
N GLU A 286 -15.12 -19.19 -46.80
CA GLU A 286 -15.47 -19.76 -45.49
C GLU A 286 -15.93 -21.22 -45.59
N GLU A 287 -15.73 -21.99 -44.51
CA GLU A 287 -16.71 -22.98 -44.03
C GLU A 287 -16.74 -22.90 -42.50
N GLY A 288 -17.93 -22.92 -41.90
CA GLY A 288 -18.14 -22.39 -40.55
C GLY A 288 -18.37 -23.41 -39.45
N THR A 289 -18.06 -23.00 -38.22
CA THR A 289 -18.66 -23.55 -36.99
C THR A 289 -19.09 -22.39 -36.09
N GLU A 290 -20.37 -22.35 -35.72
CA GLU A 290 -20.93 -21.28 -34.90
C GLU A 290 -20.42 -21.36 -33.45
N ALA A 291 -19.53 -20.43 -33.10
CA ALA A 291 -19.25 -20.08 -31.72
C ALA A 291 -19.32 -18.56 -31.61
N ALA A 292 -20.33 -18.04 -30.92
CA ALA A 292 -20.55 -16.60 -30.74
C ALA A 292 -19.43 -15.98 -29.89
N LYS A 293 -18.33 -15.60 -30.55
CA LYS A 293 -17.19 -14.92 -29.92
C LYS A 293 -17.66 -13.56 -29.39
N CYS A 294 -17.74 -13.45 -28.08
CA CYS A 294 -17.84 -12.15 -27.42
C CYS A 294 -16.54 -11.39 -27.72
N ASN A 295 -16.60 -10.40 -28.62
CA ASN A 295 -15.49 -9.50 -28.94
C ASN A 295 -15.25 -8.52 -27.78
N GLN A 296 -14.76 -9.07 -26.66
CA GLN A 296 -14.28 -8.32 -25.51
C GLN A 296 -12.76 -8.16 -25.67
N PRO A 297 -12.23 -6.93 -25.77
CA PRO A 297 -10.80 -6.70 -25.96
C PRO A 297 -9.98 -7.31 -24.82
N TYR A 298 -8.75 -7.70 -25.13
CA TYR A 298 -7.82 -8.23 -24.14
C TYR A 298 -7.35 -7.11 -23.21
N LEU A 299 -7.10 -7.42 -21.93
CA LEU A 299 -6.74 -6.39 -20.95
C LEU A 299 -5.44 -5.65 -21.33
N GLY A 300 -4.51 -6.34 -22.00
CA GLY A 300 -3.27 -5.76 -22.53
C GLY A 300 -3.44 -4.87 -23.78
N GLU A 301 -4.62 -4.80 -24.38
CA GLU A 301 -4.91 -3.90 -25.52
C GLU A 301 -5.42 -2.53 -25.06
N LEU A 302 -6.07 -2.47 -23.88
CA LEU A 302 -6.61 -1.23 -23.30
C LEU A 302 -5.64 -0.54 -22.34
N LEU A 303 -4.68 -1.28 -21.78
CA LEU A 303 -3.70 -0.79 -20.82
C LEU A 303 -2.37 -0.45 -21.49
N SER A 304 -1.62 0.45 -20.86
CA SER A 304 -0.25 0.80 -21.18
C SER A 304 0.62 0.68 -19.94
N ILE A 305 1.94 0.49 -20.12
CA ILE A 305 2.90 0.33 -19.00
C ILE A 305 2.79 1.48 -17.99
N SER A 306 2.51 2.69 -18.48
CA SER A 306 2.28 3.91 -17.69
C SER A 306 1.12 3.87 -16.69
N ASP A 307 0.12 3.00 -16.90
CA ASP A 307 -0.96 2.80 -15.90
C ASP A 307 -0.48 1.99 -14.68
N LEU A 308 0.69 1.34 -14.81
CA LEU A 308 1.31 0.42 -13.85
C LEU A 308 2.72 0.90 -13.46
N GLU A 309 2.97 2.21 -13.57
CA GLU A 309 4.22 2.85 -13.13
C GLU A 309 4.15 3.36 -11.68
N CYS A 310 5.25 3.21 -10.96
CA CYS A 310 5.41 3.79 -9.63
C CYS A 310 5.87 5.25 -9.72
N SER A 311 5.08 6.18 -9.17
CA SER A 311 5.33 7.63 -9.12
C SER A 311 6.55 8.08 -8.32
N LEU A 312 7.44 7.16 -7.92
CA LEU A 312 8.68 7.43 -7.18
C LEU A 312 9.94 7.03 -7.96
N CYS A 313 9.86 5.99 -8.79
CA CYS A 313 10.98 5.53 -9.63
C CYS A 313 10.72 5.68 -11.13
N ILE A 314 9.49 6.02 -11.54
CA ILE A 314 9.07 6.19 -12.95
C ILE A 314 9.49 4.97 -13.80
N ARG A 315 9.14 3.81 -13.26
CA ARG A 315 9.31 2.47 -13.83
C ARG A 315 8.08 1.65 -13.45
N MET A 316 7.80 0.59 -14.21
CA MET A 316 6.79 -0.40 -13.86
C MET A 316 6.94 -0.88 -12.41
N PHE A 317 5.83 -1.09 -11.70
CA PHE A 317 5.83 -1.53 -10.31
C PHE A 317 6.68 -2.80 -10.11
N LEU A 318 7.38 -2.86 -8.98
CA LEU A 318 8.00 -4.08 -8.43
C LEU A 318 7.55 -4.20 -6.98
N GLU A 319 6.95 -5.33 -6.63
CA GLU A 319 6.18 -5.52 -5.38
C GLU A 319 5.26 -4.30 -5.10
N PRO A 320 4.20 -4.06 -5.91
CA PRO A 320 3.29 -2.93 -5.70
C PRO A 320 2.63 -3.02 -4.32
N VAL A 321 2.81 -2.04 -3.44
CA VAL A 321 2.20 -1.95 -2.11
C VAL A 321 1.26 -0.76 -2.06
N THR A 322 -0.02 -1.02 -1.78
CA THR A 322 -1.03 0.02 -1.58
C THR A 322 -1.09 0.44 -0.12
N THR A 323 -0.78 1.71 0.13
CA THR A 323 -0.84 2.35 1.46
C THR A 323 -2.28 2.51 1.97
N PRO A 324 -2.50 2.63 3.29
CA PRO A 324 -3.84 2.86 3.88
C PRO A 324 -4.56 4.15 3.44
N CYS A 325 -3.90 5.03 2.69
CA CYS A 325 -4.51 6.21 2.05
C CYS A 325 -4.85 6.00 0.56
N GLY A 326 -4.80 4.77 0.06
CA GLY A 326 -5.19 4.39 -1.31
C GLY A 326 -4.11 4.51 -2.38
N HIS A 327 -2.92 5.01 -2.05
CA HIS A 327 -1.84 5.24 -3.02
C HIS A 327 -0.89 4.03 -3.09
N THR A 328 -0.47 3.65 -4.30
CA THR A 328 0.37 2.47 -4.55
C THR A 328 1.77 2.87 -5.00
N PHE A 329 2.78 2.16 -4.49
CA PHE A 329 4.20 2.37 -4.79
C PHE A 329 4.90 1.01 -4.95
N CYS A 330 6.10 0.95 -5.56
CA CYS A 330 6.99 -0.18 -5.31
C CYS A 330 7.30 -0.21 -3.80
N LYS A 331 7.28 -1.40 -3.18
CA LYS A 331 7.58 -1.60 -1.75
C LYS A 331 8.84 -0.87 -1.28
N GLU A 332 9.99 -1.14 -1.90
CA GLU A 332 11.25 -0.46 -1.59
C GLU A 332 11.18 1.07 -1.74
N CYS A 333 10.47 1.57 -2.76
CA CYS A 333 10.36 3.01 -2.97
C CYS A 333 9.56 3.67 -1.84
N LEU A 334 8.52 3.01 -1.35
CA LEU A 334 7.79 3.43 -0.16
C LEU A 334 8.68 3.37 1.09
N GLU A 335 9.38 2.26 1.32
CA GLU A 335 10.27 2.08 2.47
C GLU A 335 11.38 3.13 2.52
N ARG A 336 12.04 3.39 1.37
CA ARG A 336 13.02 4.48 1.18
C ARG A 336 12.42 5.85 1.51
N CYS A 337 11.17 6.15 1.14
CA CYS A 337 10.52 7.40 1.52
C CYS A 337 10.18 7.46 3.03
N LEU A 338 9.73 6.35 3.62
CA LEU A 338 9.40 6.25 5.04
C LEU A 338 10.63 6.36 5.95
N ASP A 339 11.84 6.14 5.43
CA ASP A 339 13.08 6.43 6.15
C ASP A 339 13.28 7.91 6.44
N HIS A 340 12.80 8.80 5.57
CA HIS A 340 12.93 10.25 5.75
C HIS A 340 11.70 10.89 6.41
N ARG A 341 10.48 10.48 6.03
CA ARG A 341 9.22 11.02 6.59
C ARG A 341 8.11 9.97 6.62
N PRO A 342 7.43 9.73 7.76
CA PRO A 342 6.36 8.73 7.88
C PRO A 342 5.02 9.25 7.33
N ASN A 343 4.99 9.61 6.05
CA ASN A 343 3.88 10.26 5.36
C ASN A 343 3.74 9.76 3.91
N CYS A 344 2.50 9.74 3.41
CA CYS A 344 2.12 9.74 1.99
C CYS A 344 3.09 10.50 1.07
N PRO A 345 3.96 9.89 0.23
CA PRO A 345 4.75 10.67 -0.72
C PRO A 345 3.89 11.52 -1.66
N LEU A 346 2.69 11.06 -2.00
CA LEU A 346 1.68 11.79 -2.76
C LEU A 346 0.82 12.69 -1.85
N CYS A 347 -0.20 12.14 -1.20
CA CYS A 347 -1.22 12.92 -0.46
C CYS A 347 -0.80 13.45 0.92
N LYS A 348 0.45 13.24 1.35
CA LYS A 348 1.03 13.67 2.65
C LYS A 348 0.36 13.14 3.93
N GLN A 349 -0.74 12.38 3.85
CA GLN A 349 -1.39 11.74 5.00
C GLN A 349 -0.37 10.92 5.83
N SER A 350 -0.46 10.98 7.16
CA SER A 350 0.45 10.25 8.07
C SER A 350 0.35 8.74 7.86
N LEU A 351 1.51 8.08 7.84
CA LEU A 351 1.68 6.62 7.75
C LEU A 351 2.39 6.05 8.99
N ARG A 352 2.46 6.79 10.10
CA ARG A 352 3.16 6.36 11.34
C ARG A 352 2.70 5.00 11.87
N GLU A 353 1.40 4.74 11.87
CA GLU A 353 0.84 3.45 12.33
C GLU A 353 1.20 2.32 11.36
N TYR A 354 1.21 2.60 10.06
CA TYR A 354 1.59 1.66 9.00
C TYR A 354 3.08 1.29 9.07
N LEU A 355 3.95 2.27 9.34
CA LEU A 355 5.36 2.06 9.66
C LEU A 355 5.52 1.19 10.92
N LYS A 356 4.81 1.51 12.01
CA LYS A 356 4.84 0.76 13.27
C LYS A 356 4.38 -0.71 13.12
N ALA A 357 3.54 -1.03 12.14
CA ALA A 357 3.10 -2.41 11.89
C ALA A 357 4.08 -3.25 11.07
N GLY A 358 5.07 -2.64 10.40
CA GLY A 358 6.16 -3.33 9.70
C GLY A 358 5.72 -4.33 8.62
N SER A 359 4.51 -4.19 8.06
CA SER A 359 3.89 -5.17 7.17
C SER A 359 3.40 -4.52 5.88
N TYR A 360 4.20 -4.67 4.82
CA TYR A 360 3.99 -4.07 3.50
C TYR A 360 3.60 -5.12 2.47
N SER A 361 2.41 -5.70 2.67
CA SER A 361 1.87 -6.75 1.79
C SER A 361 1.67 -6.24 0.36
N CYS A 362 2.18 -7.00 -0.62
CA CYS A 362 1.99 -6.71 -2.04
C CYS A 362 0.51 -6.77 -2.45
N THR A 363 0.06 -5.80 -3.23
CA THR A 363 -1.30 -5.70 -3.78
C THR A 363 -1.50 -6.76 -4.86
N VAL A 364 -1.95 -7.94 -4.41
CA VAL A 364 -2.06 -9.19 -5.20
C VAL A 364 -2.65 -8.95 -6.58
N LEU A 365 -3.81 -8.26 -6.65
CA LEU A 365 -4.50 -7.99 -7.91
C LEU A 365 -3.68 -7.16 -8.91
N LEU A 366 -2.85 -6.20 -8.44
CA LEU A 366 -1.98 -5.45 -9.35
C LEU A 366 -0.87 -6.35 -9.87
N GLN A 367 -0.31 -7.22 -9.03
CA GLN A 367 0.69 -8.21 -9.46
C GLN A 367 0.10 -9.23 -10.46
N ASP A 368 -1.16 -9.66 -10.29
CA ASP A 368 -1.86 -10.54 -11.22
C ASP A 368 -2.14 -9.85 -12.56
N ILE A 369 -2.63 -8.61 -12.56
CA ILE A 369 -2.84 -7.79 -13.76
C ILE A 369 -1.51 -7.63 -14.52
N MET A 370 -0.45 -7.18 -13.82
CA MET A 370 0.87 -6.97 -14.40
C MET A 370 1.45 -8.24 -15.05
N LEU A 371 1.23 -9.41 -14.43
CA LEU A 371 1.66 -10.70 -14.95
C LEU A 371 0.83 -11.14 -16.18
N ALA A 372 -0.46 -10.83 -16.21
CA ALA A 372 -1.35 -11.19 -17.32
C ALA A 372 -1.22 -10.26 -18.55
N THR A 373 -0.87 -8.99 -18.36
CA THR A 373 -0.79 -8.00 -19.46
C THR A 373 0.63 -7.72 -19.94
N PHE A 374 1.62 -7.66 -19.04
CA PHE A 374 2.99 -7.26 -19.35
C PHE A 374 4.07 -8.20 -18.74
N PRO A 375 3.99 -9.53 -18.98
CA PRO A 375 4.89 -10.49 -18.34
C PRO A 375 6.36 -10.30 -18.69
N ALA A 376 6.68 -9.89 -19.93
CA ALA A 376 8.06 -9.68 -20.37
C ALA A 376 8.70 -8.45 -19.70
N GLN A 377 7.95 -7.34 -19.64
CA GLN A 377 8.37 -6.11 -18.97
C GLN A 377 8.50 -6.31 -17.46
N LEU A 378 7.64 -7.13 -16.85
CA LEU A 378 7.75 -7.53 -15.45
C LEU A 378 8.97 -8.44 -15.18
N ALA A 379 9.37 -9.27 -16.14
CA ALA A 379 10.60 -10.06 -16.06
C ALA A 379 11.84 -9.17 -16.15
N GLU A 380 11.95 -8.32 -17.17
CA GLU A 380 13.02 -7.31 -17.32
C GLU A 380 13.13 -6.42 -16.06
N ARG A 381 11.99 -5.95 -15.53
CA ARG A 381 11.93 -5.14 -14.30
C ARG A 381 12.48 -5.86 -13.07
N ARG A 382 12.36 -7.19 -13.00
CA ARG A 382 12.92 -8.04 -11.94
C ARG A 382 14.40 -8.31 -12.16
N GLU A 383 14.82 -8.62 -13.38
CA GLU A 383 16.23 -8.84 -13.74
C GLU A 383 17.09 -7.59 -13.47
N LEU A 384 16.62 -6.42 -13.87
CA LEU A 384 17.26 -5.13 -13.57
C LEU A 384 17.43 -4.92 -12.06
N HIS A 385 16.40 -5.24 -11.25
CA HIS A 385 16.49 -5.15 -9.80
C HIS A 385 17.46 -6.17 -9.19
N GLN A 386 17.48 -7.41 -9.69
CA GLN A 386 18.44 -8.42 -9.27
C GLN A 386 19.88 -8.01 -9.59
N ALA A 387 20.12 -7.35 -10.72
CA ALA A 387 21.41 -6.74 -11.06
C ALA A 387 21.76 -5.56 -10.12
N GLU A 388 20.81 -4.66 -9.84
CA GLU A 388 20.97 -3.55 -8.87
C GLU A 388 21.32 -4.08 -7.46
N MET A 389 20.74 -5.20 -7.01
CA MET A 389 21.06 -5.84 -5.73
C MET A 389 22.37 -6.63 -5.74
N ALA A 390 22.70 -7.32 -6.85
CA ALA A 390 23.97 -8.03 -6.99
C ALA A 390 25.18 -7.08 -7.03
N GLU A 391 25.01 -5.84 -7.50
CA GLU A 391 26.04 -4.81 -7.38
C GLU A 391 26.31 -4.46 -5.91
N LEU A 392 25.25 -4.28 -5.11
CA LEU A 392 25.33 -4.01 -3.67
C LEU A 392 25.87 -5.20 -2.86
N SER A 393 25.86 -6.42 -3.39
CA SER A 393 26.39 -7.59 -2.70
C SER A 393 27.92 -7.69 -2.70
N ASN A 394 28.62 -6.75 -3.34
CA ASN A 394 30.07 -6.82 -3.53
C ASN A 394 30.85 -6.46 -2.25
N LEU A 395 31.57 -7.43 -1.68
CA LEU A 395 32.38 -7.25 -0.46
C LEU A 395 33.80 -6.68 -0.72
N THR A 396 34.06 -6.07 -1.87
CA THR A 396 35.33 -5.36 -2.17
C THR A 396 35.18 -4.00 -2.87
N LYS A 397 34.03 -3.70 -3.47
CA LYS A 397 33.75 -2.47 -4.23
C LYS A 397 32.45 -1.80 -3.80
N ASN A 398 32.40 -0.47 -3.87
CA ASN A 398 31.22 0.34 -3.49
C ASN A 398 30.64 0.02 -2.09
N ILE A 399 31.44 -0.54 -1.17
CA ILE A 399 30.97 -1.04 0.12
C ILE A 399 30.40 0.11 0.96
N PRO A 400 29.21 -0.05 1.58
CA PRO A 400 28.69 0.94 2.52
C PRO A 400 29.63 1.16 3.71
N ILE A 401 29.99 2.42 3.97
CA ILE A 401 30.85 2.84 5.09
C ILE A 401 30.04 3.66 6.11
N PHE A 402 29.89 3.08 7.30
CA PHE A 402 29.42 3.78 8.49
C PHE A 402 30.59 4.53 9.12
N VAL A 403 30.45 5.85 9.34
CA VAL A 403 31.52 6.68 9.92
C VAL A 403 31.20 6.95 11.39
N CYS A 404 31.96 6.34 12.31
CA CYS A 404 31.71 6.42 13.75
C CYS A 404 33.01 6.18 14.56
N THR A 405 33.01 5.16 15.43
CA THR A 405 34.12 4.79 16.32
C THR A 405 35.06 3.75 15.69
N MET A 406 36.18 3.45 16.37
CA MET A 406 36.97 2.26 16.05
C MET A 406 36.14 0.99 16.31
N SER A 407 36.31 0.00 15.45
CA SER A 407 35.87 -1.38 15.65
C SER A 407 37.01 -2.32 15.32
N PHE A 408 37.00 -3.51 15.91
CA PHE A 408 38.13 -4.43 15.92
C PHE A 408 37.65 -5.87 15.65
N PRO A 409 38.45 -6.73 15.01
CA PRO A 409 38.09 -8.13 14.76
C PRO A 409 37.61 -8.85 16.02
N GLY A 410 36.49 -9.57 15.91
CA GLY A 410 35.84 -10.33 16.99
C GLY A 410 35.15 -9.51 18.08
N VAL A 411 35.41 -8.21 18.17
CA VAL A 411 34.80 -7.35 19.20
C VAL A 411 33.37 -7.00 18.80
N ALA A 412 32.44 -7.15 19.75
CA ALA A 412 31.04 -6.77 19.56
C ALA A 412 30.90 -5.24 19.49
N CYS A 413 30.06 -4.77 18.56
CA CYS A 413 29.79 -3.36 18.34
C CYS A 413 28.27 -3.14 18.13
N PRO A 414 27.50 -2.97 19.21
CA PRO A 414 26.07 -2.64 19.11
C PRO A 414 25.89 -1.18 18.68
N LEU A 415 25.04 -0.95 17.68
CA LEU A 415 24.80 0.37 17.10
C LEU A 415 23.31 0.75 17.15
N HIS A 416 23.03 1.98 17.58
CA HIS A 416 21.69 2.59 17.48
C HIS A 416 21.66 3.48 16.23
N VAL A 417 21.03 2.99 15.17
CA VAL A 417 20.99 3.62 13.84
C VAL A 417 19.70 4.43 13.70
N PHE A 418 19.82 5.75 13.72
CA PHE A 418 18.67 6.67 13.66
C PHE A 418 18.65 7.59 12.43
N GLU A 419 19.79 7.83 11.77
CA GLU A 419 19.85 8.67 10.57
C GLU A 419 19.23 7.95 9.35
N PRO A 420 18.36 8.61 8.55
CA PRO A 420 17.69 8.00 7.39
C PRO A 420 18.62 7.29 6.40
N ARG A 421 19.77 7.91 6.07
CA ARG A 421 20.78 7.35 5.16
C ARG A 421 21.36 6.02 5.66
N TYR A 422 21.54 5.88 6.98
CA TYR A 422 22.10 4.67 7.57
C TYR A 422 21.02 3.61 7.85
N ARG A 423 19.76 4.01 8.06
CA ARG A 423 18.60 3.09 8.03
C ARG A 423 18.49 2.41 6.67
N LEU A 424 18.58 3.19 5.58
CA LEU A 424 18.63 2.69 4.22
C LEU A 424 19.84 1.76 4.00
N MET A 425 21.04 2.19 4.40
CA MET A 425 22.27 1.40 4.30
C MET A 425 22.14 0.02 4.98
N ILE A 426 21.60 -0.03 6.21
CA ILE A 426 21.40 -1.29 6.94
C ILE A 426 20.33 -2.16 6.28
N ARG A 427 19.23 -1.58 5.77
CA ARG A 427 18.22 -2.35 5.02
C ARG A 427 18.81 -2.94 3.73
N GLN A 428 19.56 -2.15 2.95
CA GLN A 428 20.27 -2.63 1.75
C GLN A 428 21.25 -3.78 2.06
N CYS A 429 21.97 -3.73 3.19
CA CYS A 429 22.84 -4.83 3.64
C CYS A 429 22.06 -6.11 3.98
N GLN A 430 20.82 -5.99 4.43
CA GLN A 430 19.93 -7.11 4.73
C GLN A 430 19.25 -7.65 3.46
N GLU A 431 18.80 -6.77 2.56
CA GLU A 431 18.16 -7.09 1.27
C GLU A 431 19.12 -7.77 0.29
N ALA A 432 20.34 -7.24 0.13
CA ALA A 432 21.39 -7.86 -0.69
C ALA A 432 22.04 -9.10 -0.05
N GLY A 433 21.55 -9.55 1.12
CA GLY A 433 21.98 -10.76 1.81
C GLY A 433 23.40 -10.73 2.41
N THR A 434 24.19 -9.67 2.19
CA THR A 434 25.57 -9.57 2.70
C THR A 434 25.65 -9.54 4.21
N ARG A 435 24.67 -8.90 4.85
CA ARG A 435 24.62 -8.58 6.28
C ARG A 435 25.89 -7.88 6.79
N ARG A 436 26.60 -7.16 5.90
CA ARG A 436 27.95 -6.63 6.15
C ARG A 436 28.14 -5.23 5.60
N PHE A 437 28.83 -4.39 6.36
CA PHE A 437 29.21 -3.03 5.98
C PHE A 437 30.55 -2.66 6.63
N GLY A 438 31.30 -1.73 6.05
CA GLY A 438 32.54 -1.25 6.66
C GLY A 438 32.26 -0.20 7.73
N MET A 439 33.02 -0.21 8.83
CA MET A 439 33.08 0.92 9.76
C MET A 439 34.49 1.51 9.83
N CYS A 440 34.54 2.84 9.68
CA CYS A 440 35.76 3.64 9.79
C CYS A 440 35.55 4.78 10.80
N VAL A 441 36.63 5.23 11.43
CA VAL A 441 36.61 6.51 12.17
C VAL A 441 36.58 7.70 11.22
N TYR A 442 36.00 8.80 11.67
CA TYR A 442 36.12 10.09 10.98
C TYR A 442 37.59 10.55 10.93
N GLU A 443 38.03 11.05 9.77
CA GLU A 443 39.35 11.67 9.61
C GLU A 443 39.20 13.05 8.95
N THR A 444 39.68 14.08 9.66
CA THR A 444 39.65 15.48 9.19
C THR A 444 40.34 15.62 7.84
N GLY A 445 39.61 16.11 6.84
CA GLY A 445 40.10 16.28 5.47
C GLY A 445 39.94 15.06 4.55
N LYS A 446 39.60 13.86 5.06
CA LYS A 446 39.34 12.67 4.23
C LYS A 446 37.91 12.10 4.35
N SER A 447 37.05 12.71 5.15
CA SER A 447 35.70 12.26 5.56
C SER A 447 35.66 10.99 6.42
N PHE A 448 36.54 10.02 6.18
CA PHE A 448 36.80 8.85 7.02
C PHE A 448 38.21 8.32 6.79
N ALA A 449 38.74 7.55 7.74
CA ALA A 449 40.12 7.05 7.74
C ALA A 449 40.45 6.10 6.58
N ASP A 450 41.75 5.96 6.27
CA ASP A 450 42.27 5.04 5.25
C ASP A 450 42.16 3.54 5.62
N TYR A 451 41.71 3.22 6.84
CA TYR A 451 41.53 1.86 7.34
C TYR A 451 40.22 1.73 8.14
N GLY A 452 39.62 0.54 8.10
CA GLY A 452 38.38 0.22 8.82
C GLY A 452 38.20 -1.27 9.04
N CYS A 453 37.15 -1.65 9.78
CA CYS A 453 36.78 -3.03 10.06
C CYS A 453 35.48 -3.38 9.33
N MET A 454 35.42 -4.57 8.71
CA MET A 454 34.19 -5.10 8.14
C MET A 454 33.29 -5.60 9.26
N LEU A 455 32.16 -4.96 9.52
CA LEU A 455 31.19 -5.40 10.53
C LEU A 455 30.22 -6.42 9.94
N GLU A 456 29.85 -7.43 10.73
CA GLU A 456 28.80 -8.41 10.39
C GLU A 456 27.61 -8.25 11.33
N ILE A 457 26.42 -8.02 10.77
CA ILE A 457 25.15 -7.85 11.48
C ILE A 457 24.70 -9.22 12.01
N ARG A 458 24.75 -9.41 13.33
CA ARG A 458 24.25 -10.60 14.04
C ARG A 458 22.74 -10.54 14.23
N GLN A 459 22.22 -9.41 14.68
CA GLN A 459 20.80 -9.17 14.93
C GLN A 459 20.42 -7.74 14.54
N LEU A 460 19.16 -7.57 14.12
CA LEU A 460 18.58 -6.30 13.70
C LEU A 460 17.16 -6.19 14.30
N GLU A 461 16.95 -5.21 15.17
CA GLU A 461 15.63 -4.87 15.72
C GLU A 461 15.17 -3.53 15.12
N LEU A 462 14.01 -3.52 14.48
CA LEU A 462 13.39 -2.31 13.92
C LEU A 462 12.39 -1.73 14.91
N LEU A 463 12.63 -0.49 15.33
CA LEU A 463 11.79 0.25 16.27
C LEU A 463 10.58 0.87 15.57
N ALA A 464 9.55 1.23 16.34
CA ALA A 464 8.26 1.71 15.82
C ALA A 464 8.29 3.05 15.05
N ASP A 465 9.39 3.80 15.13
CA ASP A 465 9.69 5.01 14.35
C ASP A 465 10.67 4.76 13.19
N GLY A 466 11.03 3.49 12.98
CA GLY A 466 11.95 2.99 11.96
C GLY A 466 13.44 3.20 12.28
N ARG A 467 13.80 3.69 13.48
CA ARG A 467 15.18 3.55 13.97
C ARG A 467 15.50 2.07 14.17
N SER A 468 16.78 1.73 14.21
CA SER A 468 17.23 0.34 14.36
C SER A 468 18.20 0.18 15.54
N LEU A 469 18.08 -0.92 16.26
CA LEU A 469 19.17 -1.47 17.07
C LEU A 469 19.84 -2.56 16.24
N VAL A 470 21.16 -2.48 16.09
CA VAL A 470 21.94 -3.34 15.19
C VAL A 470 23.10 -3.93 15.97
N ASP A 471 22.99 -5.21 16.33
CA ASP A 471 24.07 -5.93 16.98
C ASP A 471 25.05 -6.40 15.91
N THR A 472 26.27 -5.88 15.93
CA THR A 472 27.32 -6.28 15.00
C THR A 472 28.54 -6.86 15.71
N VAL A 473 29.35 -7.62 14.99
CA VAL A 473 30.67 -8.07 15.44
C VAL A 473 31.69 -7.72 14.37
N GLY A 474 32.87 -7.26 14.78
CA GLY A 474 33.98 -7.01 13.85
C GLY A 474 34.46 -8.29 13.16
N GLY A 475 34.59 -8.24 11.85
CA GLY A 475 35.25 -9.24 11.02
C GLY A 475 36.65 -8.76 10.62
N ARG A 476 37.00 -8.92 9.34
CA ARG A 476 38.33 -8.59 8.83
C ARG A 476 38.62 -7.09 8.78
N ARG A 477 39.89 -6.72 9.00
CA ARG A 477 40.38 -5.36 8.74
C ARG A 477 40.51 -5.11 7.23
N PHE A 478 40.38 -3.86 6.82
CA PHE A 478 40.59 -3.44 5.44
C PHE A 478 41.29 -2.07 5.35
N ARG A 479 41.82 -1.80 4.16
CA ARG A 479 42.38 -0.52 3.73
C ARG A 479 41.57 0.03 2.56
N VAL A 480 41.34 1.34 2.58
CA VAL A 480 40.54 2.06 1.59
C VAL A 480 41.41 2.36 0.36
N LEU A 481 41.01 1.83 -0.80
CA LEU A 481 41.64 2.10 -2.09
C LEU A 481 41.01 3.34 -2.75
N ARG A 482 39.68 3.46 -2.68
CA ARG A 482 38.91 4.57 -3.24
C ARG A 482 37.77 4.94 -2.30
N ARG A 483 37.48 6.23 -2.19
CA ARG A 483 36.31 6.76 -1.48
C ARG A 483 35.21 7.14 -2.48
N GLY A 484 33.97 6.90 -2.12
CA GLY A 484 32.77 7.21 -2.91
C GLY A 484 31.59 7.62 -2.03
N HIS A 485 30.44 7.81 -2.66
CA HIS A 485 29.20 8.20 -1.98
C HIS A 485 28.00 7.67 -2.76
N ARG A 486 27.01 7.09 -2.06
CA ARG A 486 25.77 6.53 -2.64
C ARG A 486 24.62 6.75 -1.66
N ASP A 487 23.44 7.10 -2.16
CA ASP A 487 22.20 7.23 -1.39
C ASP A 487 22.30 8.04 -0.06
N GLY A 488 23.21 9.02 0.00
CA GLY A 488 23.45 9.87 1.17
C GLY A 488 24.50 9.37 2.17
N TYR A 489 25.01 8.15 2.01
CA TYR A 489 26.07 7.55 2.84
C TYR A 489 27.38 7.36 2.05
N ASN A 490 28.48 7.15 2.78
CA ASN A 490 29.81 7.00 2.18
C ASN A 490 30.03 5.58 1.67
N THR A 491 30.78 5.42 0.58
CA THR A 491 31.19 4.10 0.07
C THR A 491 32.71 3.98 -0.08
N ALA A 492 33.22 2.76 -0.16
CA ALA A 492 34.63 2.52 -0.50
C ALA A 492 34.85 1.30 -1.41
N ASP A 493 35.86 1.41 -2.27
CA ASP A 493 36.57 0.23 -2.78
C ASP A 493 37.72 -0.08 -1.81
N ILE A 494 37.94 -1.36 -1.47
CA ILE A 494 38.86 -1.78 -0.41
C ILE A 494 39.79 -2.92 -0.83
N GLU A 495 40.90 -3.04 -0.11
CA GLU A 495 41.69 -4.26 0.01
C GLU A 495 41.60 -4.79 1.45
N TYR A 496 41.41 -6.10 1.62
CA TYR A 496 41.48 -6.71 2.96
C TYR A 496 42.93 -6.76 3.44
N LEU A 497 43.15 -6.52 4.73
CA LEU A 497 44.47 -6.68 5.35
C LEU A 497 44.64 -8.10 5.89
N GLU A 498 45.83 -8.64 5.73
CA GLU A 498 46.25 -9.89 6.37
C GLU A 498 47.62 -9.68 7.04
N ASP A 499 47.85 -10.32 8.19
CA ASP A 499 49.12 -10.29 8.91
C ASP A 499 50.17 -11.18 8.22
N LYS A 500 51.41 -10.66 8.17
CA LYS A 500 52.55 -11.39 7.63
C LYS A 500 52.93 -12.54 8.56
N LYS A 501 52.72 -13.77 8.11
CA LYS A 501 53.11 -14.98 8.84
C LYS A 501 54.63 -15.16 8.83
N VAL A 502 55.19 -15.61 9.96
CA VAL A 502 56.60 -15.94 10.15
C VAL A 502 56.77 -17.44 10.45
N ALA A 503 58.00 -17.95 10.31
CA ALA A 503 58.34 -19.36 10.48
C ALA A 503 59.76 -19.52 11.08
N GLY A 504 60.09 -20.73 11.54
CA GLY A 504 61.39 -21.04 12.13
C GLY A 504 61.63 -20.29 13.45
N GLU A 505 62.85 -19.79 13.64
CA GLU A 505 63.27 -19.09 14.87
C GLU A 505 62.42 -17.82 15.13
N GLU A 506 62.06 -17.07 14.08
CA GLU A 506 61.19 -15.88 14.20
C GLU A 506 59.82 -16.21 14.81
N LEU A 507 59.29 -17.42 14.55
CA LEU A 507 58.02 -17.88 15.11
C LEU A 507 58.17 -18.27 16.59
N GLN A 508 59.29 -18.87 16.99
CA GLN A 508 59.57 -19.19 18.39
C GLN A 508 59.74 -17.91 19.23
N GLU A 509 60.47 -16.92 18.71
CA GLU A 509 60.56 -15.59 19.33
C GLU A 509 59.18 -14.91 19.41
N LEU A 510 58.35 -15.03 18.37
CA LEU A 510 57.00 -14.47 18.35
C LEU A 510 56.06 -15.15 19.34
N GLN A 511 56.15 -16.47 19.52
CA GLN A 511 55.41 -17.21 20.53
C GLN A 511 55.82 -16.81 21.96
N SER A 512 57.12 -16.64 22.21
CA SER A 512 57.63 -16.14 23.51
C SER A 512 57.18 -14.70 23.82
N LEU A 513 57.20 -13.82 22.81
CA LEU A 513 56.68 -12.46 22.91
C LEU A 513 55.15 -12.44 23.11
N HIS A 514 54.42 -13.35 22.46
CA HIS A 514 52.98 -13.50 22.60
C HIS A 514 52.60 -13.89 24.02
N GLU A 515 53.18 -14.98 24.55
CA GLU A 515 52.90 -15.49 25.90
C GLU A 515 53.20 -14.43 26.97
N SER A 516 54.41 -13.85 26.96
CA SER A 516 54.80 -12.81 27.93
C SER A 516 54.00 -11.52 27.81
N THR A 517 53.40 -11.22 26.66
CA THR A 517 52.46 -10.09 26.51
C THR A 517 51.06 -10.46 27.01
N TYR A 518 50.63 -11.71 26.84
CA TYR A 518 49.36 -12.23 27.36
C TYR A 518 49.36 -12.28 28.90
N GLU A 519 50.45 -12.75 29.52
CA GLU A 519 50.65 -12.69 30.98
C GLU A 519 50.51 -11.25 31.53
N LEU A 520 51.07 -10.27 30.83
CA LEU A 520 50.94 -8.85 31.18
C LEU A 520 49.50 -8.33 30.99
N ALA A 521 48.77 -8.82 29.99
CA ALA A 521 47.36 -8.51 29.78
C ALA A 521 46.47 -9.11 30.89
N GLN A 522 46.72 -10.36 31.28
CA GLN A 522 46.07 -11.01 32.44
C GLN A 522 46.30 -10.20 33.72
N ARG A 523 47.57 -9.88 34.03
CA ARG A 523 47.93 -9.08 35.20
C ARG A 523 47.28 -7.70 35.20
N PHE A 524 47.18 -7.05 34.04
CA PHE A 524 46.43 -5.79 33.87
C PHE A 524 44.93 -5.96 34.14
N CYS A 525 44.32 -7.08 33.72
CA CYS A 525 42.91 -7.33 33.98
C CYS A 525 42.61 -7.62 35.47
N GLU A 526 43.51 -8.32 36.16
CA GLU A 526 43.40 -8.63 37.60
C GLU A 526 43.68 -7.41 38.49
N HIS A 527 44.81 -6.73 38.24
CA HIS A 527 45.37 -5.68 39.10
C HIS A 527 45.04 -4.26 38.61
N GLY A 528 44.29 -4.15 37.52
CA GLY A 528 43.79 -2.89 36.98
C GLY A 528 42.94 -2.10 37.98
N ASP A 529 42.94 -0.78 37.78
CA ASP A 529 42.25 0.19 38.62
C ASP A 529 40.72 0.08 38.53
N VAL A 530 40.01 0.97 39.24
CA VAL A 530 38.54 0.99 39.25
C VAL A 530 37.97 1.28 37.86
N ALA A 531 38.64 2.07 37.01
CA ALA A 531 38.22 2.29 35.62
C ALA A 531 38.42 1.02 34.76
N SER A 532 39.58 0.37 34.85
CA SER A 532 39.88 -0.89 34.15
C SER A 532 38.89 -1.99 34.50
N ARG A 533 38.56 -2.14 35.78
CA ARG A 533 37.54 -3.10 36.28
C ARG A 533 36.14 -2.81 35.76
N ARG A 534 35.79 -1.54 35.56
CA ARG A 534 34.51 -1.14 34.95
C ARG A 534 34.45 -1.46 33.45
N LEU A 535 35.56 -1.31 32.73
CA LEU A 535 35.68 -1.68 31.32
C LEU A 535 35.56 -3.21 31.12
N LEU A 536 36.20 -4.01 32.00
CA LEU A 536 36.02 -5.47 32.04
C LEU A 536 34.56 -5.88 32.24
N MET A 537 33.82 -5.20 33.13
CA MET A 537 32.38 -5.45 33.30
C MET A 537 31.53 -5.10 32.06
N GLN A 538 32.05 -4.31 31.12
CA GLN A 538 31.35 -3.93 29.88
C GLN A 538 31.78 -4.77 28.67
N HIS A 539 33.05 -5.21 28.60
CA HIS A 539 33.63 -5.94 27.47
C HIS A 539 33.81 -7.45 27.73
N GLY A 540 33.46 -7.94 28.92
CA GLY A 540 33.65 -9.33 29.33
C GLY A 540 35.06 -9.61 29.87
N PRO A 541 35.39 -10.89 30.15
CA PRO A 541 36.76 -11.28 30.49
C PRO A 541 37.71 -11.18 29.29
N LEU A 542 39.02 -11.15 29.56
CA LEU A 542 40.05 -11.35 28.54
C LEU A 542 39.81 -12.69 27.82
N PRO A 543 39.72 -12.72 26.47
CA PRO A 543 39.56 -13.96 25.71
C PRO A 543 40.73 -14.92 25.92
N GLU A 544 40.46 -16.22 25.87
CA GLU A 544 41.49 -17.26 25.90
C GLU A 544 42.46 -17.12 24.72
N LYS A 545 43.72 -17.51 24.94
CA LYS A 545 44.77 -17.49 23.92
C LYS A 545 44.59 -18.61 22.89
N GLU A 546 44.82 -18.30 21.62
CA GLU A 546 44.78 -19.27 20.54
C GLU A 546 46.02 -20.19 20.51
N GLU A 547 45.82 -21.46 20.15
CA GLU A 547 46.92 -22.43 19.98
C GLU A 547 47.85 -22.06 18.80
N ASP A 548 47.27 -21.64 17.67
CA ASP A 548 47.99 -21.05 16.54
C ASP A 548 47.72 -19.54 16.47
N ILE A 549 48.69 -18.77 16.97
CA ILE A 549 48.71 -17.30 16.97
C ILE A 549 48.71 -16.68 15.55
N GLN A 550 48.85 -17.50 14.51
CA GLN A 550 48.81 -17.10 13.10
C GLN A 550 47.65 -17.73 12.32
N ALA A 551 46.68 -18.41 12.97
CA ALA A 551 45.55 -19.01 12.29
C ALA A 551 44.64 -17.95 11.64
N SER A 552 44.31 -16.91 12.41
CA SER A 552 43.53 -15.74 11.98
C SER A 552 44.34 -14.86 11.01
N ALA A 553 43.69 -14.41 9.94
CA ALA A 553 44.26 -13.41 9.02
C ALA A 553 44.55 -12.06 9.70
N ASP A 554 43.84 -11.76 10.78
CA ASP A 554 44.04 -10.55 11.60
C ASP A 554 44.91 -10.81 12.85
N GLY A 555 45.41 -12.03 13.04
CA GLY A 555 46.10 -12.45 14.25
C GLY A 555 45.17 -12.61 15.47
N PRO A 556 45.72 -12.75 16.69
CA PRO A 556 45.00 -13.10 17.91
C PRO A 556 43.88 -12.14 18.30
N MET A 557 42.73 -12.70 18.67
CA MET A 557 41.50 -11.98 18.99
C MET A 557 41.61 -11.23 20.33
N TRP A 558 42.35 -11.79 21.30
CA TRP A 558 42.61 -11.12 22.59
C TRP A 558 43.40 -9.82 22.41
N CYS A 559 44.28 -9.72 21.41
CA CYS A 559 44.99 -8.48 21.10
C CYS A 559 44.02 -7.37 20.66
N TRP A 560 43.00 -7.73 19.86
CA TRP A 560 41.99 -6.80 19.37
C TRP A 560 41.01 -6.36 20.44
N TRP A 561 40.58 -7.31 21.28
CA TRP A 561 39.84 -7.03 22.51
C TRP A 561 40.62 -6.07 23.43
N LEU A 562 41.91 -6.32 23.65
CA LEU A 562 42.76 -5.50 24.51
C LEU A 562 42.94 -4.07 23.96
N ILE A 563 43.19 -3.90 22.66
CA ILE A 563 43.28 -2.57 22.03
C ILE A 563 41.96 -1.80 22.18
N SER A 564 40.81 -2.49 22.22
CA SER A 564 39.49 -1.87 22.39
C SER A 564 39.22 -1.34 23.81
N ILE A 565 39.83 -1.93 24.85
CA ILE A 565 39.66 -1.50 26.25
C ILE A 565 40.79 -0.60 26.78
N LEU A 566 41.98 -0.60 26.16
CA LEU A 566 43.09 0.24 26.61
C LEU A 566 42.79 1.73 26.37
N PRO A 567 43.12 2.63 27.32
CA PRO A 567 42.85 4.06 27.23
C PRO A 567 43.83 4.76 26.27
N LEU A 568 43.68 4.48 24.98
CA LEU A 568 44.56 4.94 23.90
C LEU A 568 43.87 6.02 23.05
N ASP A 569 44.66 7.00 22.59
CA ASP A 569 44.20 7.96 21.59
C ASP A 569 43.78 7.23 20.28
N PRO A 570 42.65 7.61 19.64
CA PRO A 570 42.16 6.94 18.44
C PRO A 570 43.16 6.92 17.27
N SER A 571 44.04 7.93 17.11
CA SER A 571 45.10 7.91 16.09
C SER A 571 46.18 6.86 16.38
N PHE A 572 46.35 6.48 17.64
CA PHE A 572 47.27 5.43 18.06
C PHE A 572 46.62 4.05 17.99
N GLN A 573 45.34 3.91 18.35
CA GLN A 573 44.55 2.71 18.04
C GLN A 573 44.59 2.40 16.53
N LEU A 574 44.38 3.41 15.67
CA LEU A 574 44.43 3.26 14.22
C LEU A 574 45.83 2.86 13.69
N ARG A 575 46.91 3.28 14.36
CA ARG A 575 48.29 2.86 14.05
C ARG A 575 48.57 1.40 14.45
N LEU A 576 48.01 0.93 15.57
CA LEU A 576 48.07 -0.50 15.92
C LEU A 576 47.21 -1.34 14.95
N PHE A 577 46.00 -0.86 14.63
CA PHE A 577 45.05 -1.49 13.72
C PHE A 577 45.61 -1.71 12.31
N SER A 578 46.28 -0.72 11.74
CA SER A 578 46.87 -0.77 10.39
C SER A 578 48.17 -1.57 10.27
N SER A 579 48.74 -2.05 11.38
CA SER A 579 49.94 -2.90 11.36
C SER A 579 49.63 -4.32 10.88
N THR A 580 50.31 -4.77 9.82
CA THR A 580 50.32 -6.16 9.32
C THR A 580 51.45 -7.02 9.92
N SER A 581 52.03 -6.59 11.04
CA SER A 581 53.02 -7.37 11.80
C SER A 581 52.56 -7.58 13.24
N LEU A 582 52.29 -8.85 13.58
CA LEU A 582 51.93 -9.27 14.93
C LEU A 582 53.06 -8.96 15.94
N ARG A 583 54.32 -9.22 15.57
CA ARG A 583 55.50 -8.88 16.39
C ARG A 583 55.55 -7.38 16.74
N ALA A 584 55.25 -6.51 15.77
CA ALA A 584 55.21 -5.07 16.00
C ALA A 584 54.03 -4.66 16.90
N ARG A 585 52.83 -5.25 16.75
CA ARG A 585 51.70 -4.97 17.64
C ARG A 585 51.99 -5.43 19.07
N LEU A 586 52.45 -6.68 19.25
CA LEU A 586 52.78 -7.23 20.57
C LEU A 586 53.86 -6.41 21.28
N THR A 587 54.94 -6.03 20.60
CA THR A 587 55.98 -5.16 21.17
C THR A 587 55.42 -3.83 21.70
N GLN A 588 54.45 -3.23 21.00
CA GLN A 588 53.83 -1.98 21.45
C GLN A 588 52.83 -2.24 22.60
N LEU A 589 52.01 -3.29 22.52
CA LEU A 589 51.10 -3.69 23.61
C LEU A 589 51.87 -3.98 24.91
N GLN A 590 52.98 -4.71 24.83
CA GLN A 590 53.85 -5.00 25.96
C GLN A 590 54.37 -3.71 26.63
N ARG A 591 54.81 -2.73 25.84
CA ARG A 591 55.24 -1.41 26.36
C ARG A 591 54.12 -0.62 27.02
N ILE A 592 52.91 -0.64 26.45
CA ILE A 592 51.73 0.03 27.01
C ILE A 592 51.34 -0.61 28.34
N LEU A 593 51.23 -1.94 28.38
CA LEU A 593 50.90 -2.71 29.58
C LEU A 593 51.92 -2.47 30.70
N LEU A 594 53.23 -2.52 30.38
CA LEU A 594 54.29 -2.22 31.35
C LEU A 594 54.21 -0.78 31.86
N ALA A 595 53.92 0.21 31.01
CA ALA A 595 53.79 1.59 31.43
C ALA A 595 52.57 1.83 32.33
N LEU A 596 51.43 1.18 32.04
CA LEU A 596 50.22 1.26 32.87
C LEU A 596 50.40 0.55 34.22
N LEU A 597 50.98 -0.66 34.22
CA LEU A 597 51.26 -1.45 35.43
C LEU A 597 52.34 -0.83 36.34
N GLN A 598 53.08 0.18 35.87
CA GLN A 598 54.08 0.92 36.65
C GLN A 598 53.55 2.25 37.23
N GLN A 599 52.32 2.68 36.90
CA GLN A 599 51.76 3.90 37.50
C GLN A 599 51.34 3.62 38.96
N PRO A 600 51.73 4.47 39.92
CA PRO A 600 51.20 4.37 41.28
C PRO A 600 49.69 4.69 41.26
N PRO A 601 48.88 4.08 42.14
CA PRO A 601 47.44 4.35 42.20
C PRO A 601 47.18 5.83 42.44
N ALA A 602 46.33 6.43 41.60
CA ALA A 602 46.11 7.87 41.59
C ALA A 602 45.59 8.37 42.95
N ALA A 603 46.41 9.16 43.65
CA ALA A 603 46.00 9.81 44.88
C ALA A 603 44.93 10.88 44.56
N HIS A 604 43.68 10.62 44.95
CA HIS A 604 42.60 11.60 44.83
C HIS A 604 42.96 12.89 45.59
N PRO A 605 42.95 14.07 44.93
CA PRO A 605 42.84 15.33 45.63
C PRO A 605 41.49 15.34 46.35
N LEU A 606 41.50 15.61 47.66
CA LEU A 606 40.26 15.91 48.37
C LEU A 606 39.67 17.21 47.79
N PRO A 607 38.34 17.29 47.57
CA PRO A 607 37.73 18.48 47.00
C PRO A 607 37.83 19.65 47.99
N GLU A 608 38.57 20.70 47.61
CA GLU A 608 38.63 21.93 48.41
C GLU A 608 37.24 22.59 48.46
N HIS A 609 36.75 22.84 49.67
CA HIS A 609 35.50 23.57 49.89
C HIS A 609 35.67 25.06 49.57
N SER A 610 35.33 25.45 48.34
CA SER A 610 35.09 26.86 47.98
C SER A 610 33.62 27.23 48.27
N PRO A 611 33.32 28.47 48.72
CA PRO A 611 32.06 28.77 49.41
C PRO A 611 30.84 28.90 48.48
N ARG A 612 29.65 28.73 49.07
CA ARG A 612 28.35 28.77 48.39
C ARG A 612 28.06 30.16 47.82
N GLY A 613 27.74 30.22 46.52
CA GLY A 613 26.91 31.30 45.99
C GLY A 613 25.50 31.25 46.59
N HIS A 614 24.85 32.41 46.70
CA HIS A 614 23.50 32.52 47.25
C HIS A 614 22.41 32.12 46.24
N ILE A 615 21.21 31.89 46.79
CA ILE A 615 19.94 31.55 46.11
C ILE A 615 19.44 32.75 45.30
#